data_AF-A0A1Y3BQD2-F1
#
_entry.id   AF-A0A1Y3BQD2-F1
#
_cell.length_a   1.000
_cell.length_b   1.000
_cell.length_c   1.000
_cell.angle_alpha   90.00
_cell.angle_beta   90.00
_cell.angle_gamma   90.00
#
_symmetry.space_group_name_H-M   'P 1'
#
loop_
_entity.id
_entity.type
_entity.pdbx_description
1 polymer ?
#
loop_
_entity_poly.entity_id
_entity_poly.type
_entity_poly.pdbx_seq_one_letter_code
_entity_poly.pdbx_strand_id
1 'polypeptide(L)' 'MAHGSYGLRTIDGRVRVVNYVADGHGFRANIQTNEPGVDQDQDPASVLINKAAAIVGMFTSLSNLSI' A
#
# COMPACT_ATOMS: atom_id res chain seq x y z
N MET A 1 -4.80 -5.66 15.84
CA MET A 1 -4.14 -5.26 14.58
C MET A 1 -4.80 -6.02 13.44
N ALA A 2 -5.15 -5.35 12.36
CA ALA A 2 -5.65 -5.97 11.15
C ALA A 2 -4.81 -5.47 9.96
N HIS A 3 -4.46 -6.36 9.05
CA HIS A 3 -3.78 -6.01 7.82
C HIS A 3 -4.26 -6.95 6.72
N GLY A 4 -4.12 -6.51 5.47
CA GLY A 4 -4.49 -7.34 4.33
C GLY A 4 -4.41 -6.58 3.03
N SER A 5 -4.94 -7.23 1.99
CA SER A 5 -5.06 -6.65 0.68
C SER A 5 -6.34 -7.09 0.00
N TYR A 6 -6.83 -6.25 -0.91
CA TYR A 6 -7.90 -6.61 -1.84
C TYR A 6 -7.66 -5.95 -3.19
N GLY A 7 -8.27 -6.53 -4.22
CA GLY A 7 -8.15 -6.04 -5.59
C GLY A 7 -9.50 -5.98 -6.29
N LEU A 8 -9.64 -4.99 -7.16
CA LEU A 8 -10.76 -4.85 -8.08
C LEU A 8 -10.22 -4.86 -9.50
N ARG A 9 -10.86 -5.64 -10.37
CA ARG A 9 -10.61 -5.64 -11.82
C ARG A 9 -11.92 -5.57 -12.56
N THR A 10 -12.05 -4.62 -13.46
CA THR A 10 -13.22 -4.47 -14.31
C THR A 10 -12.96 -4.94 -15.74
N ILE A 11 -14.04 -5.14 -16.51
CA ILE A 11 -13.97 -5.68 -17.89
C ILE A 11 -13.25 -4.73 -18.86
N ASP A 12 -13.24 -3.43 -18.54
CA ASP A 12 -12.55 -2.36 -19.27
C ASP A 12 -11.04 -2.28 -18.97
N GLY A 13 -10.50 -3.22 -18.17
CA GLY A 13 -9.06 -3.30 -17.89
C GLY A 13 -8.58 -2.38 -16.76
N ARG A 14 -9.48 -1.66 -16.08
CA ARG A 14 -9.10 -0.94 -14.87
C ARG A 14 -8.81 -1.91 -13.73
N VAL A 15 -7.77 -1.58 -12.97
CA VAL A 15 -7.26 -2.36 -11.85
C VAL A 15 -7.06 -1.41 -10.67
N ARG A 16 -7.42 -1.89 -9.49
CA ARG A 16 -7.08 -1.26 -8.21
C ARG A 16 -6.61 -2.34 -7.25
N VAL A 17 -5.44 -2.18 -6.66
CA VAL A 17 -4.93 -3.03 -5.58
C VAL A 17 -4.74 -2.16 -4.35
N VAL A 18 -5.29 -2.59 -3.22
CA VAL A 18 -5.20 -1.88 -1.95
C VAL A 18 -4.49 -2.78 -0.96
N ASN A 19 -3.40 -2.29 -0.38
CA ASN A 19 -2.72 -2.90 0.76
C ASN A 19 -2.96 -2.01 1.98
N TYR A 20 -3.39 -2.59 3.12
CA TYR A 20 -3.77 -1.79 4.28
C TYR A 20 -3.31 -2.38 5.61
N VAL A 21 -3.21 -1.50 6.60
CA VAL A 21 -3.02 -1.82 8.01
C VAL A 21 -3.93 -0.93 8.86
N ALA A 22 -4.54 -1.54 9.87
CA ALA A 22 -5.34 -0.90 10.90
C ALA A 22 -4.82 -1.32 12.28
N ASP A 23 -4.27 -0.35 13.01
CA ASP A 23 -3.67 -0.55 14.33
C ASP A 23 -3.89 0.70 15.21
N GLY A 24 -3.17 0.79 16.34
CA GLY A 24 -3.26 1.92 17.27
C GLY A 24 -2.87 3.27 16.67
N HIS A 25 -2.23 3.30 15.49
CA HIS A 25 -1.91 4.52 14.75
C HIS A 25 -2.95 4.85 13.67
N GLY A 26 -4.12 4.19 13.70
CA GLY A 26 -5.21 4.42 12.77
C GLY A 26 -5.14 3.54 11.51
N PHE A 27 -5.89 3.94 10.47
CA PHE A 27 -5.95 3.24 9.19
C PHE A 27 -4.98 3.87 8.18
N ARG A 28 -4.16 3.03 7.56
CA ARG A 28 -3.19 3.43 6.52
C ARG A 28 -3.30 2.49 5.34
N ALA A 29 -3.21 3.02 4.13
CA ALA A 29 -3.30 2.21 2.91
C ALA A 29 -2.33 2.68 1.82
N ASN A 30 -1.93 1.74 0.97
CA ASN A 30 -1.23 2.00 -0.27
C ASN A 30 -2.07 1.41 -1.42
N ILE A 31 -2.43 2.27 -2.38
CA ILE A 31 -3.30 1.96 -3.49
C ILE A 31 -2.52 2.06 -4.80
N GLN A 32 -2.55 1.00 -5.59
CA GLN A 32 -2.05 0.99 -6.96
C GLN A 32 -3.23 0.93 -7.91
N THR A 33 -3.36 1.89 -8.82
CA THR A 33 -4.47 1.96 -9.77
C THR A 33 -4.12 2.65 -11.08
N ASN A 34 -4.77 2.23 -12.16
CA ASN A 34 -4.72 2.87 -13.48
C ASN A 34 -6.01 3.65 -13.81
N GLU A 35 -6.81 4.00 -12.81
CA GLU A 35 -8.04 4.77 -13.02
C GLU A 35 -7.73 6.20 -13.50
N PRO A 36 -8.47 6.71 -14.51
CA PRO A 36 -8.28 8.07 -15.00
C PRO A 36 -8.75 9.09 -13.95
N GLY A 37 -8.07 10.24 -13.89
CA GLY A 37 -8.43 11.35 -12.98
C GLY A 37 -7.90 11.18 -11.54
N VAL A 38 -7.01 10.22 -11.29
CA VAL A 38 -6.27 10.14 -10.02
C VAL A 38 -5.29 11.30 -9.93
N ASP A 39 -5.42 12.09 -8.87
CA ASP A 39 -4.46 13.14 -8.51
C ASP A 39 -3.10 12.50 -8.23
N GLN A 40 -2.05 12.99 -8.89
CA GLN A 40 -0.69 12.47 -8.74
C GLN A 40 0.12 13.25 -7.72
N ASP A 41 -0.34 14.44 -7.35
CA ASP A 41 0.39 15.41 -6.54
C ASP A 41 -0.05 15.35 -5.08
N GLN A 42 -1.33 15.04 -4.82
CA GLN A 42 -1.90 15.02 -3.48
C GLN A 42 -2.48 13.66 -3.10
N ASP A 43 -2.20 13.28 -1.85
CA ASP A 43 -2.65 12.03 -1.24
C ASP A 43 -3.70 12.35 -0.14
N PRO A 44 -4.82 11.60 -0.07
CA PRO A 44 -5.84 11.85 0.95
C PRO A 44 -5.48 11.23 2.30
N ALA A 45 -5.46 12.04 3.35
CA ALA A 45 -5.21 11.61 4.73
C ALA A 45 -3.94 10.73 4.85
N SER A 46 -4.07 9.49 5.32
CA SER A 46 -2.94 8.55 5.51
C SER A 46 -2.91 7.45 4.43
N VAL A 47 -3.32 7.78 3.21
CA VAL A 47 -3.36 6.89 2.05
C VAL A 47 -2.31 7.34 1.04
N LEU A 48 -1.54 6.40 0.48
CA LEU A 48 -0.65 6.65 -0.65
C LEU A 48 -1.30 6.09 -1.92
N ILE A 49 -1.35 6.86 -3.00
CA ILE A 49 -1.88 6.40 -4.29
C ILE A 49 -0.78 6.46 -5.35
N ASN A 50 -0.54 5.32 -6.02
CA ASN A 50 0.46 5.14 -7.07
C ASN A 50 1.90 5.54 -6.68
N LYS A 51 2.17 5.73 -5.39
CA LYS A 51 3.52 5.92 -4.88
C LYS A 51 4.19 4.55 -4.81
N ALA A 52 5.49 4.51 -5.10
CA ALA A 52 6.28 3.31 -4.89
C ALA A 52 6.05 2.84 -3.44
N ALA A 53 5.59 1.59 -3.26
CA ALA A 53 5.47 1.04 -1.92
C ALA A 53 6.85 1.14 -1.27
N ALA A 54 6.96 1.92 -0.20
CA ALA A 54 8.17 1.96 0.58
C ALA A 54 8.41 0.53 1.07
N ILE A 55 9.33 -0.19 0.43
CA ILE A 55 9.89 -1.49 0.82
C ILE A 55 10.66 -1.42 2.15
N VAL A 56 10.33 -0.44 2.99
CA VAL A 56 10.96 -0.11 4.27
C VAL A 56 10.31 -0.97 5.35
N GLY A 57 10.61 -2.27 5.33
CA GLY A 57 10.15 -3.19 6.37
C GLY A 57 10.61 -4.64 6.25
N MET A 58 11.14 -5.08 5.10
CA MET A 58 11.50 -6.50 4.90
C MET A 58 13.00 -6.84 5.03
N PHE A 59 13.88 -5.89 5.34
CA PHE A 59 15.34 -6.17 5.37
C PHE A 59 16.10 -5.74 6.64
N THR A 60 15.45 -5.44 7.76
CA THR A 60 16.16 -5.17 9.02
C THR A 60 15.84 -6.18 10.11
N SER A 61 16.23 -7.45 9.91
CA SER A 61 16.69 -8.33 10.99
C SER A 61 17.23 -9.65 10.43
N LEU A 62 18.46 -9.62 9.91
CA LEU A 62 19.35 -10.79 9.96
C LEU A 62 20.61 -10.39 10.72
N SER A 63 20.45 -10.12 12.02
CA SER A 63 21.56 -10.20 12.96
C SER A 63 21.20 -11.28 13.97
N ASN A 64 21.61 -12.51 13.68
CA ASN A 64 22.02 -13.52 14.65
C ASN A 64 22.58 -14.75 13.90
N LEU A 65 23.70 -14.57 13.22
CA LEU A 65 24.62 -15.67 13.01
C LEU A 65 25.93 -15.27 13.70
N SER A 66 26.07 -15.72 14.96
CA SER A 66 27.36 -15.72 15.64
C SER A 66 28.35 -16.55 14.82
N ILE A 67 29.55 -16.02 14.68
CA ILE A 67 30.77 -16.76 14.31
C ILE A 67 30.95 -17.94 15.26
#